data_AF-I4GS88-F1
#
_entry.id   AF-I4GS88-F1
#
_cell.length_a   1.000
_cell.length_b   1.000
_cell.length_c   1.000
_cell.angle_alpha   90.00
_cell.angle_beta   90.00
_cell.angle_gamma   90.00
#
_symmetry.space_group_name_H-M   'P 1'
#
loop_
_entity.id
_entity.type
_entity.pdbx_description
1 polymer ?
#
loop_
_entity_poly.entity_id
_entity_poly.type
_entity_poly.pdbx_seq_one_letter_code
_entity_poly.pdbx_strand_id
1 'polypeptide(L)' 'MGKKERLLEKAKNSPQGLRFSEFESLLNLCGWTFDHQTGSHHIWYSSK' A
#
# COMPACT_ATOMS: atom_id res chain seq x y z
N MET A 1 -1.83 -15.46 9.99
CA MET A 1 -1.77 -14.43 8.93
C MET A 1 -1.05 -13.21 9.46
N GLY A 2 0.04 -12.82 8.82
CA GLY A 2 0.71 -11.56 9.11
C GLY A 2 -0.09 -10.35 8.62
N LYS A 3 0.23 -9.16 9.14
CA LYS A 3 -0.40 -7.89 8.72
C LYS A 3 -0.33 -7.69 7.21
N LYS A 4 0.79 -8.07 6.59
CA LYS A 4 1.00 -8.02 5.13
C LYS A 4 -0.01 -8.87 4.37
N GLU A 5 -0.18 -10.13 4.74
CA GLU A 5 -1.11 -11.06 4.07
C GLU A 5 -2.55 -10.58 4.21
N ARG A 6 -2.95 -10.12 5.40
CA ARG A 6 -4.29 -9.59 5.63
C ARG A 6 -4.59 -8.37 4.75
N LEU A 7 -3.63 -7.45 4.65
CA LEU A 7 -3.77 -6.26 3.79
C LEU A 7 -3.75 -6.62 2.30
N LEU A 8 -2.92 -7.58 1.90
CA LEU A 8 -2.83 -8.05 0.52
C LEU A 8 -4.14 -8.73 0.08
N GLU A 9 -4.68 -9.63 0.92
CA GLU A 9 -5.96 -10.27 0.66
C GLU A 9 -7.11 -9.26 0.62
N LYS A 10 -7.09 -8.25 1.51
CA LYS A 10 -8.08 -7.18 1.50
C LYS A 10 -7.99 -6.34 0.22
N ALA A 11 -6.78 -5.99 -0.23
CA ALA A 11 -6.55 -5.25 -1.47
C ALA A 11 -7.04 -6.03 -2.71
N LYS A 12 -6.83 -7.35 -2.73
CA LYS A 12 -7.27 -8.24 -3.82
C LYS A 12 -8.78 -8.45 -3.86
N ASN A 13 -9.36 -8.78 -2.70
CA ASN A 13 -10.76 -9.22 -2.61
C ASN A 13 -11.75 -8.04 -2.47
N SER A 14 -11.29 -6.91 -1.93
CA SER A 14 -12.13 -5.72 -1.70
C SER A 14 -11.31 -4.43 -1.84
N PRO A 15 -10.94 -4.04 -3.08
CA PRO A 15 -10.13 -2.85 -3.31
C PRO A 15 -10.77 -1.56 -2.78
N GLN A 16 -12.10 -1.45 -2.79
CA GLN A 16 -12.84 -0.29 -2.25
C GLN A 16 -12.92 -0.27 -0.71
N GLY A 17 -12.70 -1.41 -0.05
CA GLY A 17 -12.74 -1.52 1.41
C GLY A 17 -11.41 -1.19 2.09
N LEU A 18 -10.35 -1.01 1.30
CA LEU A 18 -9.02 -0.68 1.79
C LEU A 18 -8.89 0.83 1.97
N ARG A 19 -8.57 1.26 3.19
CA ARG A 19 -8.27 2.67 3.44
C ARG A 19 -6.94 3.04 2.78
N PHE A 20 -6.79 4.30 2.41
CA PHE A 20 -5.54 4.79 1.83
C PHE A 20 -4.31 4.50 2.72
N SER A 21 -4.42 4.75 4.03
CA SER A 21 -3.35 4.45 4.99
C SER A 21 -3.04 2.95 5.15
N GLU A 22 -4.03 2.09 4.92
CA GLU A 22 -3.83 0.64 4.86
C GLU A 22 -3.06 0.25 3.60
N PHE A 23 -3.33 0.92 2.48
CA PHE A 23 -2.60 0.73 1.23
C PHE A 23 -1.14 1.21 1.35
N GLU A 24 -0.89 2.38 1.94
CA GLU A 24 0.48 2.85 2.23
C GLU A 24 1.24 1.91 3.16
N SER A 25 0.55 1.35 4.16
CA SER A 25 1.13 0.32 5.03
C SER A 25 1.49 -0.95 4.24
N LEU A 26 0.63 -1.36 3.30
CA LEU A 26 0.89 -2.52 2.44
C LEU A 26 2.10 -2.26 1.52
N LEU A 27 2.21 -1.08 0.91
CA LEU A 27 3.33 -0.70 0.06
C LEU A 27 4.66 -0.78 0.82
N ASN A 28 4.73 -0.19 2.01
CA ASN A 28 5.89 -0.31 2.90
C ASN A 28 6.24 -1.78 3.23
N LEU A 29 5.25 -2.61 3.58
CA LEU A 29 5.44 -4.05 3.87
C LEU A 29 5.86 -4.87 2.63
N CYS A 30 5.58 -4.36 1.44
CA CYS A 30 6.02 -4.92 0.17
C CYS A 30 7.42 -4.42 -0.24
N GLY A 31 8.03 -3.50 0.51
CA GLY A 31 9.35 -2.94 0.22
C GLY A 31 9.33 -1.80 -0.78
N TRP A 32 8.16 -1.20 -1.05
CA TRP A 32 8.09 0.04 -1.82
C TRP A 32 8.56 1.20 -0.95
N THR A 33 9.24 2.15 -1.58
CA THR A 33 9.72 3.37 -0.94
C THR A 33 8.82 4.53 -1.34
N PHE A 34 8.39 5.30 -0.35
CA PHE A 34 7.68 6.55 -0.57
C PHE A 34 8.69 7.61 -1.05
N ASP A 35 8.39 8.25 -2.18
CA ASP A 35 9.22 9.31 -2.74
C ASP A 35 8.74 10.68 -2.27
N HIS A 36 7.59 11.11 -2.77
CA HIS A 36 6.99 12.39 -2.43
C HIS A 36 5.48 12.37 -2.68
N GLN A 37 4.80 13.41 -2.17
CA GLN A 37 3.40 13.68 -2.43
C GLN A 37 3.29 14.87 -3.39
N THR A 38 2.49 14.71 -4.45
CA THR A 38 2.13 15.79 -5.38
C THR A 38 0.62 16.00 -5.35
N GLY A 39 0.18 17.06 -4.67
CA GLY A 39 -1.23 17.31 -4.42
C GLY A 39 -1.84 16.19 -3.56
N SER A 40 -2.93 15.57 -4.03
CA SER A 40 -3.56 14.42 -3.35
C SER A 40 -2.98 13.06 -3.74
N HIS A 41 -1.91 13.02 -4.54
CA HIS A 41 -1.31 11.78 -5.03
C HIS A 41 0.01 11.50 -4.31
N HIS A 42 0.19 10.26 -3.86
CA HIS A 42 1.45 9.80 -3.27
C HIS A 42 2.21 8.99 -4.32
N ILE A 43 3.47 9.36 -4.56
CA ILE A 43 4.36 8.69 -5.50
C ILE A 43 5.23 7.69 -4.73
N TRP A 44 5.23 6.46 -5.20
CA TRP A 44 5.99 5.35 -4.63
C TRP A 44 6.80 4.68 -5.73
N TYR A 45 7.98 4.18 -5.39
CA TYR A 45 8.80 3.38 -6.29
C TYR A 45 9.25 2.09 -5.62
N SER A 46 9.51 1.08 -6.44
CA SER A 46 10.12 -0.17 -6.03
C SER A 46 11.46 -0.26 -6.75
N SER A 47 12.55 -0.40 -6.01
CA SER A 47 13.92 -0.53 -6.57
C SER A 47 14.21 -1.96 -7.07
N LYS A 48 13.19 -2.65 -7.59
CA LYS A 48 13.24 -4.07 -7.93
C LYS A 48 13.05 -4.29 -9.42
#